data_AF-A0A4Q4WYS1-F1
#
_entry.id   AF-A0A4Q4WYS1-F1
#
_cell.length_a   1.000
_cell.length_b   1.000
_cell.length_c   1.000
_cell.angle_alpha   90.00
_cell.angle_beta   90.00
_cell.angle_gamma   90.00
#
_symmetry.space_group_name_H-M   'P 1'
#
loop_
_entity.id
_entity.type
_entity.pdbx_description
1 polymer ?
#
loop_
_entity_poly.entity_id
_entity_poly.type
_entity_poly.pdbx_seq_one_letter_code
_entity_poly.pdbx_strand_id
1 'polypeptide(L)'
;MPKIAIQNTLVFDGEALKGPETVRIDDCDGTIGTDATGGAEEEDLVLLDGSGCTLLPGLIDSHVHVQTALELDAYGGSGPRVH
;
A
#
# COMPACT_ATOMS: atom_id res chain seq x y z
N MET A 1 15.56 5.90 -6.93
CA MET A 1 14.84 4.96 -6.05
C MET A 1 13.43 4.88 -6.61
N PRO A 2 12.86 3.68 -6.82
CA PRO A 2 11.69 3.53 -7.69
C PRO A 2 10.43 4.16 -7.09
N LYS A 3 9.84 5.10 -7.82
CA LYS A 3 8.48 5.57 -7.54
C LYS A 3 7.50 4.52 -8.05
N ILE A 4 6.45 4.22 -7.30
CA ILE A 4 5.44 3.24 -7.71
C ILE A 4 4.11 3.97 -7.97
N ALA A 5 3.45 3.66 -9.08
CA ALA A 5 2.10 4.12 -9.37
C ALA A 5 1.18 2.91 -9.63
N ILE A 6 0.17 2.74 -8.77
CA ILE A 6 -0.87 1.71 -8.89
C ILE A 6 -2.09 2.35 -9.53
N GLN A 7 -2.44 1.96 -10.74
CA GLN A 7 -3.54 2.52 -11.51
C GLN A 7 -4.79 1.65 -11.45
N ASN A 8 -5.95 2.25 -11.73
CA ASN A 8 -7.24 1.55 -11.87
C ASN A 8 -7.65 0.72 -10.65
N THR A 9 -7.15 1.07 -9.46
CA THR A 9 -7.44 0.33 -8.24
C THR A 9 -8.60 0.95 -7.49
N LEU A 10 -9.38 0.13 -6.79
CA LEU A 10 -10.30 0.61 -5.77
C LEU A 10 -9.51 0.85 -4.48
N VAL A 11 -9.75 1.96 -3.79
CA VAL A 11 -9.06 2.29 -2.54
C VAL A 11 -10.06 2.29 -1.41
N PHE A 12 -9.77 1.53 -0.35
CA PHE A 12 -10.49 1.65 0.92
C PHE A 12 -9.68 2.53 1.86
N ASP A 13 -10.28 3.58 2.41
CA ASP A 13 -9.57 4.52 3.30
C ASP A 13 -9.83 4.27 4.80
N GLY A 14 -10.55 3.19 5.14
CA GLY A 14 -11.01 2.92 6.50
C GLY A 14 -12.47 3.29 6.74
N GLU A 15 -13.07 4.11 5.88
CA GLU A 15 -14.48 4.52 5.98
C GLU A 15 -15.29 4.10 4.76
N ALA A 16 -14.75 4.30 3.55
CA ALA A 16 -15.46 4.07 2.31
C ALA A 16 -14.55 3.48 1.23
N LEU A 17 -15.17 2.77 0.29
CA LEU A 17 -14.54 2.33 -0.94
C LEU A 17 -14.60 3.45 -1.98
N LYS A 18 -13.45 3.82 -2.55
CA LYS A 18 -13.25 4.89 -3.53
C LYS A 18 -12.59 4.33 -4.80
N GLY A 19 -12.60 5.13 -5.86
CA GLY A 19 -11.99 4.77 -7.15
C GLY A 19 -12.97 4.23 -8.20
N PRO A 20 -12.46 3.76 -9.36
CA PRO A 20 -11.05 3.49 -9.65
C PRO A 20 -10.18 4.74 -9.68
N GLU A 21 -8.99 4.68 -9.08
CA GLU A 21 -8.04 5.80 -9.03
C GLU A 21 -6.58 5.35 -9.14
N THR A 22 -5.66 6.33 -9.18
CA THR A 22 -4.21 6.08 -9.20
C THR A 22 -3.59 6.47 -7.87
N VAL A 23 -2.87 5.53 -7.26
CA VAL A 23 -2.14 5.72 -6.00
C VAL A 23 -0.64 5.74 -6.29
N ARG A 24 0.06 6.77 -5.78
CA ARG A 24 1.50 6.90 -5.90
C ARG A 24 2.18 6.67 -4.55
N ILE A 25 3.29 5.95 -4.59
CA ILE A 25 4.17 5.69 -3.45
C ILE A 25 5.54 6.24 -3.82
N ASP A 26 6.00 7.24 -3.07
CA ASP A 26 7.35 7.80 -3.21
C ASP A 26 8.22 7.22 -2.09
N ASP A 27 9.23 6.44 -2.46
CA ASP A 27 10.13 5.80 -1.51
C ASP A 27 11.23 6.74 -1.01
N CYS A 28 11.36 7.94 -1.60
CA CYS A 28 12.32 8.94 -1.18
C CYS A 28 11.93 9.56 0.18
N ASP A 29 10.63 9.71 0.45
CA ASP A 29 10.08 10.27 1.69
C ASP A 29 9.10 9.33 2.42
N GLY A 30 8.80 8.16 1.84
CA GLY A 30 7.90 7.16 2.42
C GLY A 30 6.44 7.58 2.41
N THR A 31 6.06 8.57 1.58
CA THR A 31 4.71 9.10 1.54
C THR A 31 3.84 8.40 0.50
N ILE A 32 2.53 8.36 0.79
CA ILE A 32 1.50 7.85 -0.11
C ILE A 32 0.61 9.02 -0.51
N GLY A 33 0.39 9.20 -1.81
CA GLY A 33 -0.41 10.29 -2.36
C GLY A 33 -1.35 9.84 -3.48
N THR A 34 -2.36 10.66 -3.75
CA THR A 34 -3.33 10.48 -4.85
C THR A 34 -3.15 11.64 -5.82
N ASP A 35 -2.34 11.47 -6.86
CA ASP A 35 -2.18 12.50 -7.88
C ASP A 35 -3.17 12.27 -9.04
N ALA A 36 -4.01 13.26 -9.32
CA ALA A 36 -4.96 13.25 -10.42
C ALA A 36 -4.38 13.78 -11.75
N THR A 37 -3.16 14.30 -11.75
CA THR A 37 -2.59 15.01 -12.91
C THR A 37 -1.15 14.58 -13.21
N GLY A 38 -0.94 14.09 -14.44
CA GLY A 38 0.38 14.01 -15.08
C GLY A 38 1.23 12.87 -14.55
N GLY A 39 1.42 11.81 -15.33
CA GLY A 39 2.56 11.78 -16.26
C GLY A 39 3.49 10.68 -15.79
N ALA A 40 3.55 9.60 -16.56
CA ALA A 40 4.41 8.45 -16.33
C ALA A 40 5.85 8.71 -16.83
N GLU A 41 6.30 9.97 -16.74
CA GLU A 41 7.53 10.46 -17.36
C GLU A 41 8.60 10.68 -16.30
N GLU A 42 8.82 9.68 -15.46
CA GLU A 42 10.03 9.61 -14.64
C GLU A 42 10.73 8.30 -14.94
N GLU A 43 12.04 8.39 -15.17
CA GLU A 43 12.90 7.28 -15.64
C GLU A 43 12.93 6.08 -14.66
N ASP A 44 12.47 6.29 -13.42
CA ASP A 44 12.42 5.32 -12.32
C ASP A 44 10.97 4.92 -11.90
N LEU A 45 9.92 5.28 -12.67
CA LEU A 45 8.53 4.96 -12.31
C LEU A 45 8.13 3.52 -12.66
N VAL A 46 7.70 2.76 -11.65
CA VAL A 46 7.08 1.44 -11.79
C VAL A 46 5.56 1.58 -11.85
N LEU A 47 4.96 1.20 -12.98
CA LEU A 47 3.51 1.17 -13.16
C LEU A 47 2.94 -0.21 -12.85
N LEU A 48 1.93 -0.25 -12.00
CA LEU A 48 1.18 -1.45 -11.64
C LEU A 48 -0.30 -1.26 -12.00
N ASP A 49 -0.89 -2.23 -12.69
CA ASP A 49 -2.33 -2.25 -12.97
C ASP A 49 -3.08 -2.97 -11.83
N GLY A 50 -3.89 -2.21 -11.09
CA GLY A 50 -4.71 -2.68 -9.99
C GLY A 50 -6.17 -3.00 -10.38
N SER A 51 -6.48 -3.08 -11.68
CA SER A 51 -7.82 -3.39 -12.16
C SER A 51 -8.39 -4.67 -11.52
N GLY A 52 -9.56 -4.56 -10.90
CA GLY A 52 -10.21 -5.70 -10.23
C GLY A 52 -9.68 -5.99 -8.81
N CYS A 53 -8.70 -5.24 -8.33
CA CYS A 53 -8.18 -5.32 -6.97
C CYS A 53 -8.70 -4.19 -6.08
N THR A 54 -8.53 -4.35 -4.77
CA THR A 54 -8.76 -3.29 -3.77
C THR A 54 -7.49 -3.07 -2.97
N LEU A 55 -7.03 -1.83 -2.93
CA LEU A 55 -5.95 -1.38 -2.06
C LEU A 55 -6.51 -1.05 -0.68
N LEU A 56 -5.94 -1.69 0.34
CA LEU A 56 -6.32 -1.52 1.75
C LEU A 56 -5.18 -0.83 2.51
N PRO A 57 -5.47 -0.06 3.57
CA PRO A 57 -4.45 0.39 4.50
C PRO A 57 -3.78 -0.83 5.13
N GLY A 58 -2.48 -0.73 5.46
CA GLY A 58 -1.79 -1.78 6.20
C GLY A 58 -2.53 -2.11 7.51
N LEU A 59 -2.62 -3.40 7.85
CA LEU A 59 -3.32 -3.83 9.05
C LEU A 59 -2.57 -3.34 10.30
N ILE A 60 -3.19 -2.45 11.08
CA ILE A 60 -2.66 -2.01 12.37
C ILE A 60 -3.14 -3.01 13.43
N ASP A 61 -2.24 -3.89 13.88
CA ASP A 61 -2.50 -4.75 15.03
C ASP A 61 -2.10 -4.02 16.33
N SER A 62 -3.09 -3.76 17.20
CA SER A 62 -2.89 -3.10 18.49
C SER A 62 -2.73 -4.07 19.66
N HIS A 63 -2.87 -5.38 19.41
CA HIS A 63 -2.80 -6.42 20.44
C HIS A 63 -1.63 -7.38 20.17
N VAL A 64 -0.45 -6.80 19.96
CA VAL A 64 0.77 -7.58 19.77
C VAL A 64 1.40 -7.88 21.12
N HIS A 65 1.48 -9.17 21.47
CA HIS A 65 2.40 -9.64 22.50
C HIS A 65 3.77 -9.90 21.86
N VAL A 66 4.63 -8.88 21.77
CA VAL A 66 6.04 -9.08 21.38
C VAL A 66 6.81 -9.53 22.61
N GLN A 67 7.12 -10.81 22.68
CA GLN A 67 8.02 -11.39 23.68
C GLN A 67 9.41 -11.64 23.09
N THR A 68 9.52 -11.81 21.75
CA THR A 68 10.81 -12.02 21.06
C THR A 68 10.87 -11.36 19.68
N ALA A 69 12.08 -11.08 19.18
CA ALA A 69 12.29 -10.48 17.85
C ALA A 69 11.77 -11.35 16.68
N LEU A 70 11.68 -12.67 16.88
CA LEU A 70 11.13 -13.61 15.89
C LEU A 70 9.63 -13.41 15.66
N GLU A 71 8.89 -12.97 16.68
CA GLU A 71 7.45 -12.69 16.56
C GLU A 71 7.18 -11.42 15.75
N LEU A 72 8.12 -10.47 15.74
CA LEU A 72 8.02 -9.24 14.93
C LEU A 72 8.15 -9.54 13.42
N ASP A 73 9.05 -10.45 13.03
CA ASP A 73 9.23 -10.85 11.63
C ASP A 73 7.99 -11.55 11.06
N ALA A 74 7.21 -12.24 11.89
CA ALA A 74 5.99 -12.92 11.46
C ALA A 74 4.88 -11.95 11.01
N TYR A 75 4.81 -10.73 11.57
CA TYR A 75 3.85 -9.71 11.16
C TYR A 75 4.18 -9.10 9.79
N GLY A 76 5.45 -9.11 9.37
CA GLY A 76 5.88 -8.55 8.09
C GLY A 76 5.59 -9.45 6.89
N GLY A 77 5.44 -10.77 7.09
CA GLY A 77 5.41 -11.76 6.00
C GLY A 77 4.03 -12.31 5.63
N SER A 78 3.07 -12.30 6.55
CA SER A 78 1.73 -12.81 6.33
C SER A 78 0.82 -12.28 7.43
N GLY A 79 -0.24 -11.56 7.09
CA GLY A 79 -1.18 -11.02 8.08
C GLY A 79 -1.56 -12.04 9.16
N PRO A 80 -1.87 -11.58 10.39
CA PRO A 80 -2.03 -12.45 11.55
C PRO A 80 -3.11 -13.51 11.31
N ARG A 81 -2.69 -14.78 11.28
CA ARG A 81 -3.58 -15.94 11.23
C ARG A 81 -3.96 -16.30 12.66
N VAL A 82 -5.17 -15.92 13.05
CA VAL A 82 -5.80 -16.41 14.27
C VAL A 82 -6.23 -17.88 14.08
N HIS A 83 -5.77 -18.76 14.96
CA HIS A 83 -6.34 -20.08 15.21
C HIS A 83 -7.19 -20.04 16.47
#